data_AF-A0ABD7X1C2-F1
#
_entry.id   AF-A0ABD7X1C2-F1
#
_cell.length_a   1.000
_cell.length_b   1.000
_cell.length_c   1.000
_cell.angle_alpha   90.00
_cell.angle_beta   90.00
_cell.angle_gamma   90.00
#
_symmetry.space_group_name_H-M   'P 1'
#
loop_
_entity.id
_entity.type
_entity.pdbx_description
1 polymer ?
#
loop_
_entity_poly.entity_id
_entity_poly.type
_entity_poly.pdbx_seq_one_letter_code
_entity_poly.pdbx_strand_id
1 'polypeptide(L)'
;MTAKIDLAVMQVLQKLLSTAEMGQLPSAPGIYFFFDEPGRLLYIGTTTGSLSERVRAHVAGKGVSNTKKFHKEIYAVGYIEVHGLKKELDMLRTMLVNGYFPKYNKQDVKRENEYDIYTVHGRVLRGTGVDKKKVSKRKTVLKPTLKEIEIRQENSDITYVRVANMNAEDRVKKLWSCQEAGAQLHLPESKVLAISNRLLKEQYTFQRDMKKNMMFTMRDLVVIQVLLNLNPTHDLKKREIKEAISLVRKFGIEEALRISEKLLKT
;
A
#
# COMPACT_ATOMS: atom_id res chain seq x y z
N MET A 1 3.50 -13.61 25.98
CA MET A 1 2.69 -12.71 25.14
C MET A 1 2.54 -13.35 23.77
N THR A 2 1.45 -14.08 23.58
CA THR A 2 1.09 -14.77 22.35
C THR A 2 0.85 -13.75 21.24
N ALA A 3 1.73 -13.74 20.24
CA ALA A 3 1.46 -13.12 18.96
C ALA A 3 0.35 -13.92 18.28
N LYS A 4 -0.89 -13.78 18.76
CA LYS A 4 -2.09 -14.03 17.97
C LYS A 4 -1.99 -13.01 16.86
N ILE A 5 -1.44 -13.43 15.74
CA ILE A 5 -1.63 -12.63 14.56
C ILE A 5 -3.08 -12.70 14.21
N ASP A 6 -3.57 -11.51 14.01
CA ASP A 6 -4.94 -11.24 13.69
C ASP A 6 -5.17 -11.78 12.26
N LEU A 7 -5.31 -13.10 12.17
CA LEU A 7 -5.65 -13.84 10.97
C LEU A 7 -7.05 -13.43 10.46
N ALA A 8 -7.86 -12.77 11.30
CA ALA A 8 -9.10 -12.11 10.89
C ALA A 8 -8.85 -10.76 10.19
N VAL A 9 -7.70 -10.13 10.40
CA VAL A 9 -7.38 -8.79 9.86
C VAL A 9 -6.83 -8.81 8.44
N MET A 10 -6.43 -9.95 7.88
CA MET A 10 -5.94 -10.03 6.50
C MET A 10 -7.04 -10.24 5.46
N GLN A 11 -8.17 -9.53 5.56
CA GLN A 11 -9.36 -9.61 4.66
C GLN A 11 -9.06 -9.43 3.13
N VAL A 12 -7.80 -9.35 2.76
CA VAL A 12 -7.21 -9.35 1.43
C VAL A 12 -7.13 -10.74 0.80
N LEU A 13 -6.90 -11.79 1.62
CA LEU A 13 -6.56 -13.12 1.12
C LEU A 13 -7.81 -13.80 0.54
N GLN A 14 -7.70 -14.31 -0.68
CA GLN A 14 -8.77 -15.13 -1.25
C GLN A 14 -8.94 -16.44 -0.47
N LYS A 15 -7.82 -17.06 -0.10
CA LYS A 15 -7.80 -18.26 0.73
C LYS A 15 -6.49 -18.37 1.49
N LEU A 16 -6.57 -18.93 2.70
CA LEU A 16 -5.43 -19.37 3.49
C LEU A 16 -5.39 -20.90 3.46
N LEU A 17 -4.24 -21.47 3.12
CA LEU A 17 -4.03 -22.91 2.97
C LEU A 17 -2.88 -23.34 3.87
N SER A 18 -2.99 -24.49 4.53
CA SER A 18 -1.83 -25.13 5.15
C SER A 18 -0.84 -25.62 4.08
N THR A 19 0.40 -25.93 4.46
CA THR A 19 1.37 -26.56 3.55
C THR A 19 0.86 -27.89 2.96
N ALA A 20 0.02 -28.63 3.69
CA ALA A 20 -0.60 -29.87 3.22
C ALA A 20 -1.63 -29.62 2.10
N GLU A 21 -2.28 -28.45 2.10
CA GLU A 21 -3.35 -28.11 1.15
C GLU A 21 -2.86 -27.33 -0.08
N MET A 22 -1.55 -27.10 -0.23
CA MET A 22 -0.98 -26.29 -1.31
C MET A 22 -1.27 -26.80 -2.72
N GLY A 23 -1.69 -28.06 -2.87
CA GLY A 23 -2.19 -28.59 -4.14
C GLY A 23 -3.39 -27.82 -4.69
N GLN A 24 -4.11 -27.08 -3.84
CA GLN A 24 -5.26 -26.26 -4.22
C GLN A 24 -4.88 -24.88 -4.78
N LEU A 25 -3.59 -24.52 -4.78
CA LEU A 25 -3.15 -23.23 -5.31
C LEU A 25 -3.41 -23.13 -6.82
N PRO A 26 -3.91 -21.98 -7.31
CA PRO A 26 -4.19 -21.80 -8.72
C PRO A 26 -2.88 -21.70 -9.53
N SER A 27 -2.96 -22.11 -10.80
CA SER A 27 -1.91 -21.87 -11.79
C SER A 27 -2.10 -20.50 -12.47
N ALA A 28 -2.18 -19.46 -11.65
CA ALA A 28 -2.44 -18.08 -12.07
C ALA A 28 -1.39 -17.11 -11.51
N PRO A 29 -1.20 -15.92 -12.12
CA PRO A 29 -0.35 -14.87 -11.57
C PRO A 29 -0.98 -14.27 -10.31
N GLY A 30 -0.14 -13.74 -9.42
CA GLY A 30 -0.64 -13.12 -8.21
C GLY A 30 0.40 -12.83 -7.15
N ILE A 31 -0.12 -12.62 -5.95
CA ILE A 31 0.64 -12.31 -4.74
C ILE A 31 0.44 -13.46 -3.74
N TYR A 32 1.51 -13.91 -3.11
CA TYR A 32 1.48 -14.95 -2.07
C TYR A 32 2.10 -14.45 -0.77
N PHE A 33 1.60 -15.01 0.32
CA PHE A 33 1.89 -14.62 1.70
C PHE A 33 2.26 -15.89 2.46
N PHE A 34 3.42 -15.90 3.11
CA PHE A 34 3.85 -17.03 3.94
C PHE A 34 3.68 -16.71 5.40
N PHE A 35 3.19 -17.69 6.14
CA PHE A 35 2.95 -17.62 7.57
C PHE A 35 3.67 -18.76 8.29
N ASP A 36 4.12 -18.50 9.52
CA ASP A 36 4.55 -19.56 10.43
C ASP A 36 3.39 -20.20 11.19
N GLU A 37 3.69 -21.22 11.97
CA GLU A 37 2.72 -22.01 12.73
C GLU A 37 1.90 -21.16 13.72
N PRO A 38 2.48 -20.21 14.47
CA PRO A 38 1.72 -19.21 15.22
C PRO A 38 0.86 -18.25 14.37
N GLY A 39 0.97 -18.28 13.05
CA GLY A 39 0.24 -17.41 12.12
C GLY A 39 1.00 -16.14 11.75
N ARG A 40 2.32 -16.04 12.00
CA ARG A 40 3.12 -14.84 11.71
C ARG A 40 3.53 -14.66 10.29
N LEU A 41 3.25 -13.47 9.73
CA LEU A 41 3.58 -13.12 8.37
C LEU A 41 5.10 -13.07 8.19
N LEU A 42 5.60 -14.09 7.51
CA LEU A 42 7.01 -14.29 7.22
C LEU A 42 7.45 -13.52 6.00
N TYR A 43 6.69 -13.61 4.91
CA TYR A 43 7.13 -13.10 3.62
C TYR A 43 5.94 -12.81 2.68
N ILE A 44 6.07 -11.77 1.86
CA ILE A 44 5.16 -11.44 0.76
C ILE A 44 5.94 -11.45 -0.56
N GLY A 45 5.46 -12.21 -1.53
CA GLY A 45 6.06 -12.27 -2.86
C GLY A 45 5.04 -12.24 -3.99
N THR A 46 5.56 -12.12 -5.21
CA THR A 46 4.78 -12.00 -6.45
C THR A 46 5.23 -13.03 -7.48
N THR A 47 4.32 -13.38 -8.38
CA THR A 47 4.61 -14.17 -9.58
C THR A 47 3.73 -13.74 -10.75
N THR A 48 4.32 -13.60 -11.94
CA THR A 48 3.58 -13.39 -13.20
C THR A 48 3.22 -14.71 -13.89
N GLY A 49 3.79 -15.83 -13.43
CA GLY A 49 3.51 -17.17 -13.95
C GLY A 49 2.45 -17.83 -13.08
N SER A 50 2.85 -18.88 -12.36
CA SER A 50 1.96 -19.67 -11.51
C SER A 50 2.24 -19.48 -10.02
N LEU A 51 1.20 -19.16 -9.25
CA LEU A 51 1.21 -19.19 -7.77
C LEU A 51 1.60 -20.58 -7.27
N SER A 52 0.99 -21.64 -7.81
CA SER A 52 1.25 -23.01 -7.38
C SER A 52 2.71 -23.45 -7.60
N GLU A 53 3.33 -23.07 -8.72
CA GLU A 53 4.73 -23.40 -9.01
C GLU A 53 5.69 -22.60 -8.12
N ARG A 54 5.45 -21.28 -8.00
CA ARG A 54 6.31 -20.39 -7.23
C ARG A 54 6.32 -20.76 -5.75
N VAL A 55 5.14 -21.02 -5.18
CA VAL A 55 5.00 -21.42 -3.77
C VAL A 55 5.68 -22.75 -3.52
N ARG A 56 5.47 -23.76 -4.38
CA ARG A 56 6.13 -25.07 -4.24
C ARG A 56 7.65 -24.95 -4.28
N ALA A 57 8.20 -24.10 -5.16
CA ALA A 57 9.63 -23.84 -5.20
C ALA A 57 10.15 -23.20 -3.89
N HIS A 58 9.36 -22.32 -3.26
CA HIS A 58 9.70 -21.71 -1.98
C HIS A 58 9.70 -22.73 -0.84
N VAL A 59 8.63 -23.52 -0.71
CA VAL A 59 8.51 -24.52 0.35
C VAL A 59 9.55 -25.63 0.20
N ALA A 60 9.88 -26.03 -1.02
CA ALA A 60 10.97 -26.97 -1.29
C ALA A 60 12.39 -26.39 -1.04
N GLY A 61 12.51 -25.10 -0.64
CA GLY A 61 13.80 -24.44 -0.44
C GLY A 61 14.60 -24.20 -1.72
N LYS A 62 13.95 -24.32 -2.89
CA LYS A 62 14.57 -24.20 -4.24
C LYS A 62 14.60 -22.76 -4.78
N GLY A 63 14.22 -21.77 -3.97
CA GLY A 63 14.20 -20.35 -4.36
C GLY A 63 15.55 -19.62 -4.22
N VAL A 64 15.62 -18.40 -4.78
CA VAL A 64 16.79 -17.50 -4.69
C VAL A 64 17.11 -17.15 -3.23
N SER A 65 18.40 -16.95 -2.93
CA SER A 65 19.14 -16.93 -1.63
C SER A 65 18.44 -16.56 -0.31
N ASN A 66 17.33 -15.82 -0.30
CA ASN A 66 16.59 -15.48 0.93
C ASN A 66 15.65 -16.61 1.38
N THR A 67 15.14 -17.41 0.43
CA THR A 67 14.16 -18.49 0.70
C THR A 67 14.71 -19.56 1.65
N LYS A 68 16.00 -19.90 1.49
CA LYS A 68 16.65 -20.93 2.32
C LYS A 68 16.58 -20.62 3.82
N LYS A 69 16.52 -19.32 4.18
CA LYS A 69 16.53 -18.88 5.58
C LYS A 69 15.25 -19.22 6.33
N PHE A 70 14.11 -19.28 5.63
CA PHE A 70 12.79 -19.37 6.27
C PHE A 70 11.87 -20.44 5.70
N HIS A 71 12.27 -21.18 4.66
CA HIS A 71 11.40 -22.18 4.03
C HIS A 71 10.84 -23.22 5.01
N LYS A 72 11.62 -23.61 6.03
CA LYS A 72 11.19 -24.54 7.09
C LYS A 72 10.21 -23.92 8.09
N GLU A 73 10.15 -22.59 8.18
CA GLU A 73 9.18 -21.88 9.02
C GLU A 73 7.83 -21.73 8.32
N ILE A 74 7.72 -22.00 7.00
CA ILE A 74 6.46 -21.85 6.28
C ILE A 74 5.49 -22.95 6.72
N TYR A 75 4.41 -22.55 7.36
CA TYR A 75 3.34 -23.43 7.84
C TYR A 75 2.04 -23.25 7.06
N ALA A 76 1.74 -22.01 6.66
CA ALA A 76 0.56 -21.69 5.86
C ALA A 76 0.89 -20.68 4.75
N VAL A 77 0.06 -20.70 3.71
CA VAL A 77 0.16 -19.87 2.51
C VAL A 77 -1.17 -19.20 2.24
N GLY A 78 -1.16 -17.87 2.22
CA GLY A 78 -2.24 -17.06 1.69
C GLY A 78 -1.94 -16.63 0.25
N TYR A 79 -2.97 -16.38 -0.57
CA TYR A 79 -2.77 -15.85 -1.91
C TYR A 79 -3.89 -14.93 -2.38
N ILE A 80 -3.58 -14.16 -3.43
CA ILE A 80 -4.51 -13.34 -4.19
C ILE A 80 -4.15 -13.48 -5.66
N GLU A 81 -5.10 -13.92 -6.47
CA GLU A 81 -4.98 -13.87 -7.93
C GLU A 81 -5.00 -12.43 -8.42
N VAL A 82 -3.93 -12.02 -9.10
CA VAL A 82 -3.82 -10.67 -9.65
C VAL A 82 -3.18 -10.79 -11.02
N HIS A 83 -3.97 -10.49 -12.04
CA HIS A 83 -3.47 -10.34 -13.40
C HIS A 83 -2.87 -8.94 -13.58
N GLY A 84 -1.70 -8.87 -14.24
CA GLY A 84 -1.01 -7.62 -14.49
C GLY A 84 0.44 -7.83 -14.92
N LEU A 85 1.08 -6.74 -15.33
CA LEU A 85 2.50 -6.76 -15.66
C LEU A 85 3.36 -6.92 -14.41
N LYS A 86 4.56 -7.49 -14.56
CA LYS A 86 5.52 -7.67 -13.45
C LYS A 86 5.69 -6.40 -12.59
N LYS A 87 5.81 -5.25 -13.24
CA LYS A 87 5.96 -3.94 -12.58
C LYS A 87 4.79 -3.61 -11.65
N GLU A 88 3.56 -3.94 -12.04
CA GLU A 88 2.36 -3.68 -11.25
C GLU A 88 2.27 -4.60 -10.03
N LEU A 89 2.60 -5.89 -10.23
CA LEU A 89 2.68 -6.84 -9.11
C LEU A 89 3.77 -6.45 -8.12
N ASP A 90 4.96 -6.08 -8.60
CA ASP A 90 6.07 -5.66 -7.76
C ASP A 90 5.72 -4.40 -6.95
N MET A 91 5.04 -3.44 -7.58
CA MET A 91 4.52 -2.25 -6.90
C MET A 91 3.52 -2.59 -5.79
N LEU A 92 2.52 -3.42 -6.05
CA LEU A 92 1.58 -3.87 -5.02
C LEU A 92 2.28 -4.58 -3.88
N ARG A 93 3.24 -5.47 -4.20
CA ARG A 93 4.07 -6.14 -3.20
C ARG A 93 4.81 -5.13 -2.34
N THR A 94 5.44 -4.11 -2.93
CA THR A 94 6.13 -3.07 -2.16
C THR A 94 5.19 -2.38 -1.19
N MET A 95 3.97 -2.02 -1.62
CA MET A 95 2.95 -1.42 -0.74
C MET A 95 2.57 -2.37 0.41
N LEU A 96 2.32 -3.64 0.10
CA LEU A 96 1.96 -4.65 1.10
C LEU A 96 3.11 -4.94 2.07
N VAL A 97 4.35 -5.01 1.58
CA VAL A 97 5.55 -5.20 2.43
C VAL A 97 5.74 -4.02 3.36
N ASN A 98 5.59 -2.79 2.85
CA ASN A 98 5.71 -1.58 3.65
C ASN A 98 4.51 -1.38 4.60
N GLY A 99 3.34 -1.97 4.32
CA GLY A 99 2.17 -1.91 5.21
C GLY A 99 2.13 -3.03 6.26
N TYR A 100 2.67 -4.23 5.95
CA TYR A 100 2.58 -5.41 6.81
C TYR A 100 3.88 -5.81 7.51
N PHE A 101 5.01 -5.25 7.10
CA PHE A 101 6.33 -5.50 7.71
C PHE A 101 6.65 -6.99 7.93
N PRO A 102 6.51 -7.84 6.88
CA PRO A 102 6.80 -9.27 7.01
C PRO A 102 8.27 -9.50 7.40
N LYS A 103 8.50 -10.48 8.29
CA LYS A 103 9.79 -10.76 8.94
C LYS A 103 10.98 -10.84 7.98
N TYR A 104 10.79 -11.42 6.79
CA TYR A 104 11.85 -11.76 5.86
C TYR A 104 11.91 -10.91 4.58
N ASN A 105 10.97 -9.99 4.33
CA ASN A 105 11.15 -9.05 3.23
C ASN A 105 12.13 -7.95 3.63
N LYS A 106 13.03 -7.59 2.72
CA LYS A 106 13.70 -6.29 2.79
C LYS A 106 12.64 -5.22 2.49
N GLN A 107 12.56 -4.22 3.34
CA GLN A 107 11.70 -3.07 3.11
C GLN A 107 12.32 -2.22 2.00
N ASP A 108 11.53 -1.91 0.97
CA ASP A 108 11.92 -0.99 -0.10
C ASP A 108 11.52 0.44 0.27
N VAL A 109 11.60 0.79 1.55
CA VAL A 109 11.49 2.18 1.98
C VAL A 109 12.80 2.83 1.57
N LYS A 110 12.85 3.38 0.35
CA LYS A 110 13.69 4.56 0.15
C LYS A 110 13.15 5.58 1.15
N ARG A 111 13.82 5.75 2.28
CA ARG A 111 13.67 6.96 3.07
C ARG A 111 14.03 8.08 2.10
N GLU A 112 13.03 8.80 1.58
CA GLU A 112 13.26 9.96 0.70
C GLU A 112 14.08 11.07 1.39
N ASN A 113 14.44 10.88 2.66
CA ASN A 113 15.29 11.76 3.45
C ASN A 113 16.81 11.43 3.39
N GLU A 114 17.27 10.43 2.64
CA GLU A 114 18.70 10.25 2.38
C GLU A 114 19.14 11.10 1.16
N TYR A 115 19.38 12.39 1.40
CA TYR A 115 20.17 13.19 0.47
C TYR A 115 21.65 12.84 0.64
N ASP A 116 22.32 12.43 -0.43
CA ASP A 116 23.78 12.41 -0.48
C ASP A 116 24.29 13.86 -0.42
N ILE A 117 24.73 14.31 0.77
CA ILE A 117 25.37 15.61 0.93
C ILE A 117 26.84 15.48 0.55
N TYR A 118 27.24 16.11 -0.55
CA TYR A 118 28.66 16.25 -0.92
C TYR A 118 29.20 17.54 -0.30
N THR A 119 30.30 17.42 0.46
CA THR A 119 31.04 18.57 0.97
C THR A 119 32.29 18.75 0.12
N VAL A 120 32.39 19.89 -0.57
CA VAL A 120 33.59 20.28 -1.31
C VAL A 120 34.07 21.60 -0.68
N HIS A 121 35.30 21.60 -0.14
CA HIS A 121 35.92 22.77 0.51
C HIS A 121 35.02 23.48 1.56
N GLY A 122 34.33 22.71 2.40
CA GLY A 122 33.53 23.26 3.51
C GLY A 122 32.15 23.81 3.11
N ARG A 123 31.72 23.71 1.85
CA ARG A 123 30.37 24.07 1.42
C ARG A 123 29.50 22.83 1.19
N VAL A 124 28.27 22.87 1.68
CA VAL A 124 27.21 21.86 1.47
C VAL A 124 26.55 22.12 0.12
N LEU A 125 26.69 21.19 -0.83
CA LEU A 125 26.02 21.27 -2.13
C LEU A 125 24.84 20.30 -2.19
N ARG A 126 23.63 20.82 -2.45
CA ARG A 126 22.46 20.01 -2.85
C ARG A 126 22.56 19.82 -4.36
N GLY A 127 22.81 18.59 -4.80
CA GLY A 127 23.38 18.33 -6.11
C GLY A 127 22.51 18.73 -7.31
N THR A 128 23.14 19.43 -8.26
CA THR A 128 23.24 18.99 -9.66
C THR A 128 24.58 19.50 -10.20
N GLY A 129 25.56 18.61 -10.39
CA GLY A 129 26.81 18.90 -11.10
C GLY A 129 28.08 18.99 -10.24
N VAL A 130 28.55 17.88 -9.67
CA VAL A 130 29.91 17.79 -9.10
C VAL A 130 30.61 16.54 -9.63
N ASP A 131 31.81 16.75 -10.15
CA ASP A 131 32.67 15.73 -10.76
C ASP A 131 33.15 14.70 -9.73
N LYS A 132 32.90 13.41 -10.00
CA LYS A 132 32.98 12.31 -9.02
C LYS A 132 34.40 11.94 -8.56
N LYS A 133 35.44 12.65 -9.02
CA LYS A 133 36.85 12.25 -8.82
C LYS A 133 37.57 12.90 -7.63
N LYS A 134 36.95 13.82 -6.86
CA LYS A 134 37.60 14.49 -5.71
C LYS A 134 36.68 14.71 -4.49
N VAL A 135 35.97 13.68 -4.00
CA VAL A 135 35.18 13.81 -2.75
C VAL A 135 35.40 12.62 -1.82
N SER A 136 35.79 12.90 -0.57
CA SER A 136 35.90 11.89 0.48
C SER A 136 34.49 11.46 0.93
N LYS A 137 34.19 10.16 0.84
CA LYS A 137 32.92 9.61 1.32
C LYS A 137 32.93 9.56 2.85
N ARG A 138 32.34 10.54 3.52
CA ARG A 138 31.96 10.40 4.94
C ARG A 138 30.46 10.13 5.03
N LYS A 139 30.11 8.91 5.48
CA LYS A 139 28.76 8.58 5.94
C LYS A 139 28.53 9.24 7.29
N THR A 140 28.01 10.45 7.29
CA THR A 140 27.54 11.09 8.51
C THR A 140 26.07 10.71 8.70
N VAL A 141 25.79 9.83 9.66
CA VAL A 141 24.42 9.52 10.08
C VAL A 141 23.92 10.72 10.88
N LEU A 142 23.25 11.66 10.21
CA LEU A 142 22.48 12.68 10.92
C LEU A 142 21.34 11.96 11.63
N LYS A 143 21.41 11.87 12.96
CA LYS A 143 20.24 11.53 13.78
C LYS A 143 19.19 12.59 13.46
N PRO A 144 18.03 12.23 12.88
CA PRO A 144 17.02 13.22 12.57
C PRO A 144 16.60 13.84 13.90
N THR A 145 16.83 15.14 14.04
CA THR A 145 16.14 15.93 15.05
C THR A 145 14.68 15.85 14.65
N LEU A 146 13.91 15.07 15.40
CA LEU A 146 12.46 15.05 15.36
C LEU A 146 12.00 16.47 15.72
N LYS A 147 12.03 17.39 14.76
CA LYS A 147 11.02 18.43 14.72
C LYS A 147 9.76 17.67 14.39
N GLU A 148 8.95 17.45 15.42
CA GLU A 148 7.54 17.13 15.33
C GLU A 148 6.95 17.96 14.20
N ILE A 149 6.86 17.36 13.02
CA ILE A 149 5.82 17.72 12.10
C ILE A 149 4.61 17.07 12.75
N GLU A 150 3.89 17.86 13.54
CA GLU A 150 2.52 17.54 13.92
C GLU A 150 1.75 17.25 12.63
N ILE A 151 1.71 15.99 12.22
CA ILE A 151 0.73 15.51 11.26
C ILE A 151 -0.57 15.60 12.03
N ARG A 152 -1.25 16.75 11.91
CA ARG A 152 -2.61 16.94 12.39
C ARG A 152 -3.43 15.81 11.80
N GLN A 153 -3.80 14.86 12.65
CA GLN A 153 -4.88 13.93 12.38
C GLN A 153 -6.17 14.74 12.33
N GLU A 154 -6.47 15.33 11.18
CA GLU A 154 -7.85 15.61 10.84
C GLU A 154 -8.48 14.23 10.64
N ASN A 155 -9.12 13.72 11.69
CA ASN A 155 -9.76 12.42 11.75
C ASN A 155 -10.89 12.37 10.72
N SER A 156 -10.56 12.01 9.47
CA SER A 156 -11.54 11.72 8.43
C SER A 156 -12.55 10.71 8.94
N ASP A 157 -13.82 10.86 8.53
CA ASP A 157 -14.82 9.84 8.81
C ASP A 157 -14.55 8.57 7.98
N ILE A 158 -13.76 8.65 6.92
CA ILE A 158 -13.46 7.52 6.02
C ILE A 158 -12.24 6.74 6.53
N THR A 159 -12.35 6.15 7.72
CA THR A 159 -11.32 5.25 8.27
C THR A 159 -11.66 3.78 8.03
N TYR A 160 -10.66 2.90 8.04
CA TYR A 160 -10.84 1.45 7.99
C TYR A 160 -11.84 1.00 9.04
N VAL A 161 -11.65 1.42 10.30
CA VAL A 161 -12.52 1.00 11.43
C VAL A 161 -13.96 1.43 11.20
N ARG A 162 -14.21 2.68 10.78
CA ARG A 162 -15.59 3.12 10.56
C ARG A 162 -16.20 2.40 9.37
N VAL A 163 -15.50 2.37 8.24
CA VAL A 163 -16.00 1.75 7.01
C VAL A 163 -16.30 0.28 7.26
N ALA A 164 -15.38 -0.50 7.85
CA ALA A 164 -15.58 -1.92 8.17
C ALA A 164 -16.83 -2.20 9.04
N ASN A 165 -17.21 -1.26 9.91
CA ASN A 165 -18.40 -1.38 10.76
C ASN A 165 -19.71 -0.89 10.09
N MET A 166 -19.65 -0.32 8.88
CA MET A 166 -20.87 0.08 8.15
C MET A 166 -21.56 -1.11 7.50
N ASN A 167 -22.89 -1.11 7.53
CA ASN A 167 -23.71 -2.12 6.85
C ASN A 167 -23.48 -2.08 5.33
N ALA A 168 -23.51 -3.24 4.67
CA ALA A 168 -23.21 -3.37 3.24
C ALA A 168 -24.17 -2.54 2.36
N GLU A 169 -25.46 -2.47 2.70
CA GLU A 169 -26.44 -1.69 1.95
C GLU A 169 -26.15 -0.19 1.98
N ASP A 170 -25.78 0.34 3.14
CA ASP A 170 -25.50 1.77 3.34
C ASP A 170 -24.31 2.23 2.51
N ARG A 171 -23.34 1.34 2.27
CA ARG A 171 -22.16 1.64 1.45
C ARG A 171 -22.46 1.70 -0.04
N VAL A 172 -23.45 0.94 -0.51
CA VAL A 172 -23.77 0.81 -1.94
C VAL A 172 -24.81 1.83 -2.37
N LYS A 173 -25.85 2.04 -1.57
CA LYS A 173 -27.00 2.88 -1.95
C LYS A 173 -26.76 4.37 -1.72
N LYS A 174 -25.86 4.72 -0.78
CA LYS A 174 -25.65 6.13 -0.41
C LYS A 174 -24.77 6.84 -1.43
N LEU A 175 -25.27 7.99 -1.89
CA LEU A 175 -24.53 8.95 -2.71
C LEU A 175 -24.39 10.24 -1.92
N TRP A 176 -23.20 10.83 -1.98
CA TRP A 176 -22.89 12.11 -1.36
C TRP A 176 -22.76 13.18 -2.44
N SER A 177 -23.33 14.35 -2.20
CA SER A 177 -22.98 15.57 -2.91
C SER A 177 -21.53 15.97 -2.63
N CYS A 178 -20.97 16.94 -3.38
CA CYS A 178 -19.60 17.38 -3.15
C CYS A 178 -19.39 17.99 -1.75
N GLN A 179 -20.37 18.76 -1.26
CA GLN A 179 -20.37 19.33 0.07
C GLN A 179 -20.35 18.23 1.15
N GLU A 180 -21.23 17.23 1.03
CA GLU A 180 -21.30 16.14 2.00
C GLU A 180 -20.05 15.24 1.93
N ALA A 181 -19.49 15.03 0.75
CA ALA A 181 -18.21 14.34 0.56
C ALA A 181 -17.08 15.08 1.29
N GLY A 182 -17.03 16.41 1.20
CA GLY A 182 -16.12 17.25 1.98
C GLY A 182 -16.28 17.07 3.48
N ALA A 183 -17.52 17.02 3.97
CA ALA A 183 -17.79 16.75 5.38
C ALA A 183 -17.26 15.38 5.82
N GLN A 184 -17.47 14.31 5.03
CA GLN A 184 -16.93 12.98 5.38
C GLN A 184 -15.39 12.95 5.38
N LEU A 185 -14.77 13.58 4.39
CA LEU A 185 -13.32 13.60 4.24
C LEU A 185 -12.63 14.63 5.15
N HIS A 186 -13.41 15.44 5.87
CA HIS A 186 -12.93 16.62 6.60
C HIS A 186 -12.11 17.57 5.71
N LEU A 187 -12.59 17.80 4.49
CA LEU A 187 -11.97 18.67 3.51
C LEU A 187 -12.92 19.78 3.05
N PRO A 188 -12.40 20.99 2.75
CA PRO A 188 -13.16 21.98 2.01
C PRO A 188 -13.63 21.44 0.66
N GLU A 189 -14.84 21.81 0.24
CA GLU A 189 -15.43 21.40 -1.03
C GLU A 189 -14.50 21.67 -2.23
N SER A 190 -13.82 22.83 -2.21
CA SER A 190 -12.85 23.21 -3.24
C SER A 190 -11.69 22.21 -3.38
N LYS A 191 -11.20 21.65 -2.26
CA LYS A 191 -10.18 20.59 -2.28
C LYS A 191 -10.74 19.28 -2.84
N VAL A 192 -11.96 18.90 -2.45
CA VAL A 192 -12.62 17.70 -2.99
C VAL A 192 -12.77 17.80 -4.50
N LEU A 193 -13.25 18.94 -5.01
CA LEU A 193 -13.36 19.19 -6.45
C LEU A 193 -11.99 19.16 -7.15
N ALA A 194 -10.96 19.77 -6.56
CA ALA A 194 -9.61 19.76 -7.13
C ALA A 194 -9.05 18.34 -7.28
N ILE A 195 -9.19 17.51 -6.24
CA ILE A 195 -8.78 16.09 -6.27
C ILE A 195 -9.60 15.33 -7.32
N SER A 196 -10.92 15.52 -7.33
CA SER A 196 -11.83 14.83 -8.26
C SER A 196 -11.54 15.18 -9.72
N ASN A 197 -11.20 16.43 -10.01
CA ASN A 197 -10.78 16.85 -11.35
C ASN A 197 -9.44 16.22 -11.77
N ARG A 198 -8.51 15.99 -10.83
CA ARG A 198 -7.27 15.25 -11.12
C ARG A 198 -7.57 13.77 -11.41
N LEU A 199 -8.48 13.16 -10.66
CA LEU A 199 -8.95 11.79 -10.89
C LEU A 199 -9.60 11.64 -12.28
N LEU A 200 -10.47 12.57 -12.68
CA LEU A 200 -11.08 12.60 -14.01
C LEU A 200 -10.04 12.64 -15.15
N LYS A 201 -8.95 13.40 -14.98
CA LYS A 201 -7.85 13.45 -15.97
C LYS A 201 -7.14 12.11 -16.14
N GLU A 202 -7.19 11.24 -15.13
CA GLU A 202 -6.64 9.88 -15.16
C GLU A 202 -7.72 8.83 -15.46
N GLN A 203 -8.78 9.23 -16.19
CA GLN A 203 -9.87 8.36 -16.67
C GLN A 203 -10.69 7.72 -15.55
N TYR A 204 -10.63 8.23 -14.32
CA TYR A 204 -11.58 7.87 -13.28
C TYR A 204 -12.94 8.47 -13.60
N THR A 205 -14.03 7.83 -13.18
CA THR A 205 -15.40 8.31 -13.43
C THR A 205 -16.16 8.45 -12.12
N PHE A 206 -17.03 9.45 -12.07
CA PHE A 206 -17.93 9.70 -10.94
C PHE A 206 -19.37 9.66 -11.44
N GLN A 207 -20.29 9.32 -10.55
CA GLN A 207 -21.71 9.43 -10.85
C GLN A 207 -22.12 10.90 -10.98
N ARG A 208 -23.27 11.14 -11.63
CA ARG A 208 -23.82 12.48 -11.78
C ARG A 208 -25.30 12.49 -11.48
N ASP A 209 -25.76 13.57 -10.86
CA ASP A 209 -27.19 13.82 -10.67
C ASP A 209 -27.85 14.33 -11.98
N MET A 210 -29.16 14.57 -11.94
CA MET A 210 -29.93 15.12 -13.07
C MET A 210 -29.45 16.50 -13.52
N LYS A 211 -28.81 17.26 -12.63
CA LYS A 211 -28.24 18.59 -12.90
C LYS A 211 -26.78 18.51 -13.34
N LYS A 212 -26.27 17.30 -13.59
CA LYS A 212 -24.87 16.98 -13.98
C LYS A 212 -23.83 17.30 -12.90
N ASN A 213 -24.24 17.53 -11.67
CA ASN A 213 -23.32 17.67 -10.54
C ASN A 213 -22.68 16.33 -10.21
N MET A 214 -21.45 16.36 -9.71
CA MET A 214 -20.71 15.15 -9.35
C MET A 214 -21.29 14.56 -8.06
N MET A 215 -21.61 13.27 -8.10
CA MET A 215 -22.08 12.49 -6.96
C MET A 215 -21.02 11.45 -6.63
N PHE A 216 -20.77 11.29 -5.33
CA PHE A 216 -19.71 10.46 -4.79
C PHE A 216 -20.30 9.22 -4.15
N THR A 217 -19.76 8.05 -4.47
CA THR A 217 -20.04 6.79 -3.80
C THR A 217 -19.05 6.58 -2.64
N MET A 218 -19.31 5.60 -1.78
CA MET A 218 -18.33 5.19 -0.75
C MET A 218 -16.97 4.84 -1.37
N ARG A 219 -16.97 4.19 -2.53
CA ARG A 219 -15.74 3.85 -3.27
C ARG A 219 -14.95 5.10 -3.65
N ASP A 220 -15.63 6.15 -4.09
CA ASP A 220 -15.00 7.41 -4.50
C ASP A 220 -14.35 8.11 -3.31
N LEU A 221 -15.06 8.20 -2.18
CA LEU A 221 -14.52 8.77 -0.94
C LEU A 221 -13.30 7.99 -0.46
N VAL A 222 -13.35 6.65 -0.54
CA VAL A 222 -12.22 5.78 -0.19
C VAL A 222 -11.02 5.98 -1.11
N VAL A 223 -11.22 6.08 -2.43
CA VAL A 223 -10.13 6.38 -3.38
C VAL A 223 -9.46 7.70 -3.02
N ILE A 224 -10.24 8.73 -2.71
CA ILE A 224 -9.73 10.03 -2.30
C ILE A 224 -8.95 9.92 -0.98
N GLN A 225 -9.51 9.24 0.02
CA GLN A 225 -8.84 9.08 1.31
C GLN A 225 -7.53 8.29 1.20
N VAL A 226 -7.52 7.19 0.44
CA VAL A 226 -6.31 6.41 0.18
C VAL A 226 -5.27 7.29 -0.53
N LEU A 227 -5.67 8.12 -1.49
CA LEU A 227 -4.77 9.03 -2.18
C LEU A 227 -4.15 10.06 -1.23
N LEU A 228 -4.93 10.61 -0.30
CA LEU A 228 -4.43 11.53 0.74
C LEU A 228 -3.44 10.83 1.67
N ASN A 229 -3.74 9.60 2.07
CA ASN A 229 -2.88 8.80 2.95
C ASN A 229 -1.54 8.44 2.28
N LEU A 230 -1.57 8.12 0.98
CA LEU A 230 -0.34 7.84 0.21
C LEU A 230 0.49 9.08 -0.07
N ASN A 231 -0.08 10.29 0.06
CA ASN A 231 0.60 11.52 -0.28
C ASN A 231 0.32 12.66 0.72
N PRO A 232 1.04 12.67 1.87
CA PRO A 232 0.89 13.70 2.89
C PRO A 232 1.23 15.11 2.39
N THR A 233 2.04 15.22 1.33
CA THR A 233 2.45 16.52 0.77
C THR A 233 1.37 17.18 -0.08
N HIS A 234 0.27 16.46 -0.38
CA HIS A 234 -0.84 16.91 -1.22
C HIS A 234 -0.48 17.26 -2.68
N ASP A 235 0.76 16.98 -3.13
CA ASP A 235 1.17 17.13 -4.54
C ASP A 235 0.74 15.91 -5.37
N LEU A 236 -0.51 15.91 -5.84
CA LEU A 236 -1.15 14.77 -6.49
C LEU A 236 -0.58 14.48 -7.88
N LYS A 237 0.56 13.78 -7.95
CA LYS A 237 1.12 13.34 -9.23
C LYS A 237 0.35 12.13 -9.77
N LYS A 238 0.48 11.93 -11.08
CA LYS A 238 -0.18 10.88 -11.85
C LYS A 238 0.07 9.48 -11.30
N ARG A 239 1.26 9.25 -10.73
CA ARG A 239 1.64 7.95 -10.21
C ARG A 239 0.78 7.60 -8.99
N GLU A 240 0.74 8.47 -7.99
CA GLU A 240 0.03 8.36 -6.72
C GLU A 240 -1.47 8.13 -6.96
N ILE A 241 -2.06 8.87 -7.91
CA ILE A 241 -3.45 8.69 -8.33
C ILE A 241 -3.70 7.26 -8.83
N LYS A 242 -2.83 6.76 -9.72
CA LYS A 242 -2.95 5.39 -10.25
C LYS A 242 -2.71 4.35 -9.17
N GLU A 243 -1.82 4.60 -8.20
CA GLU A 243 -1.59 3.69 -7.07
C GLU A 243 -2.87 3.57 -6.22
N ALA A 244 -3.48 4.69 -5.84
CA ALA A 244 -4.70 4.73 -5.04
C ALA A 244 -5.88 4.02 -5.73
N ILE A 245 -6.12 4.32 -7.01
CA ILE A 245 -7.16 3.64 -7.81
C ILE A 245 -6.89 2.13 -7.88
N SER A 246 -5.62 1.75 -8.12
CA SER A 246 -5.24 0.34 -8.23
C SER A 246 -5.44 -0.42 -6.91
N LEU A 247 -5.10 0.18 -5.76
CA LEU A 247 -5.34 -0.40 -4.45
C LEU A 247 -6.83 -0.70 -4.24
N VAL A 248 -7.69 0.30 -4.38
CA VAL A 248 -9.14 0.14 -4.15
C VAL A 248 -9.74 -0.85 -5.13
N ARG A 249 -9.28 -0.84 -6.40
CA ARG A 249 -9.77 -1.78 -7.42
C ARG A 249 -9.40 -3.23 -7.09
N LYS A 250 -8.19 -3.49 -6.60
CA LYS A 250 -7.68 -4.85 -6.40
C LYS A 250 -8.03 -5.44 -5.04
N PHE A 251 -8.13 -4.60 -4.02
CA PHE A 251 -8.33 -5.05 -2.64
C PHE A 251 -9.70 -4.65 -2.05
N GLY A 252 -10.48 -3.82 -2.75
CA GLY A 252 -11.74 -3.30 -2.24
C GLY A 252 -11.54 -2.11 -1.29
N ILE A 253 -12.65 -1.59 -0.79
CA ILE A 253 -12.69 -0.32 -0.06
C ILE A 253 -12.09 -0.42 1.36
N GLU A 254 -12.40 -1.47 2.11
CA GLU A 254 -11.92 -1.63 3.49
C GLU A 254 -10.42 -1.83 3.53
N GLU A 255 -9.94 -2.76 2.72
CA GLU A 255 -8.56 -3.18 2.78
C GLU A 255 -7.59 -2.14 2.21
N ALA A 256 -8.01 -1.41 1.17
CA ALA A 256 -7.24 -0.29 0.66
C ALA A 256 -7.05 0.80 1.73
N LEU A 257 -8.09 1.11 2.53
CA LEU A 257 -7.96 2.03 3.67
C LEU A 257 -6.97 1.49 4.70
N ARG A 258 -7.14 0.23 5.12
CA ARG A 258 -6.28 -0.40 6.12
C ARG A 258 -4.80 -0.37 5.73
N ILE A 259 -4.49 -0.67 4.47
CA ILE A 259 -3.12 -0.60 3.93
C ILE A 259 -2.62 0.85 3.98
N SER A 260 -3.39 1.80 3.45
CA SER A 260 -2.98 3.20 3.36
C SER A 260 -2.76 3.87 4.73
N GLU A 261 -3.60 3.57 5.72
CA GLU A 261 -3.48 4.08 7.09
C GLU A 261 -2.25 3.53 7.82
N LYS A 262 -1.86 2.27 7.55
CA LYS A 262 -0.62 1.71 8.09
C LYS A 262 0.60 2.41 7.52
N LEU A 263 0.57 2.75 6.23
CA LEU A 263 1.66 3.49 5.57
C LEU A 263 1.85 4.89 6.16
N LEU A 264 0.78 5.56 6.64
CA LEU A 264 0.88 6.85 7.33
C LEU A 264 1.60 6.78 8.68
N LYS A 265 1.52 5.66 9.40
CA LYS A 265 2.08 5.49 10.75
C LYS A 265 3.58 5.15 10.75
N THR A 266 4.23 5.15 9.59
CA THR A 266 5.60 4.68 9.36
C THR A 266 6.51 5.83 8.94
#